data_AF-A0A1B6M462-F1
#
_entry.id   AF-A0A1B6M462-F1
#
_cell.length_a   1.000
_cell.length_b   1.000
_cell.length_c   1.000
_cell.angle_alpha   90.00
_cell.angle_beta   90.00
_cell.angle_gamma   90.00
#
_symmetry.space_group_name_H-M   'P 1'
#
loop_
_entity.id
_entity.type
_entity.pdbx_description
1 polymer ?
#
loop_
_entity_poly.entity_id
_entity_poly.type
_entity_poly.pdbx_seq_one_letter_code
_entity_poly.pdbx_strand_id
1 'polypeptide(L)'
;MDNKDLFRDTPIRYLGYANEVGEAFRAVIPTKAVWFSYGVACAYVACDAADKGFAILKKGPYTDVRERNWQGFLTACDALLWQTLASVVVPGVTINRLCWATRLSLSHYKLKPVSKVISVAVGLSAIPFIIKPIDKAVDHCMDLTVRPWLFKGKHD
;
A
#
# COMPACT_ATOMS: atom_id res chain seq x y z
N MET A 1 23.28 10.18 10.66
CA MET A 1 23.46 9.05 9.71
C MET A 1 22.09 8.74 9.15
N ASP A 2 21.97 8.81 7.84
CA ASP A 2 20.74 8.76 7.05
C ASP A 2 19.91 7.52 7.41
N ASN A 3 18.84 7.71 8.19
CA ASN A 3 18.03 6.61 8.72
C ASN A 3 17.08 6.15 7.60
N LYS A 4 17.64 5.48 6.58
CA LYS A 4 16.89 4.93 5.45
C LYS A 4 15.91 3.89 5.97
N ASP A 5 14.62 4.16 5.81
CA ASP A 5 13.57 3.21 6.13
C ASP A 5 13.61 2.11 5.05
N LEU A 6 13.96 0.89 5.45
CA LEU A 6 14.11 -0.25 4.54
C LEU A 6 12.84 -0.46 3.70
N PHE A 7 11.67 -0.28 4.31
CA PHE A 7 10.39 -0.51 3.64
C PHE A 7 9.97 0.68 2.78
N ARG A 8 10.40 1.90 3.11
CA ARG A 8 10.05 3.11 2.34
C ARG A 8 11.03 3.45 1.22
N ASP A 9 12.33 3.32 1.48
CA ASP A 9 13.40 3.91 0.67
C ASP A 9 14.14 2.88 -0.20
N THR A 10 13.82 1.58 -0.07
CA THR A 10 14.43 0.53 -0.89
C THR A 10 13.43 -0.10 -1.87
N PRO A 11 13.93 -0.83 -2.89
CA PRO A 11 13.09 -1.51 -3.87
C PRO A 11 12.11 -2.53 -3.27
N ILE A 12 12.29 -2.92 -2.01
CA ILE A 12 11.37 -3.82 -1.28
C ILE A 12 9.97 -3.21 -1.25
N ARG A 13 9.85 -1.87 -1.26
CA ARG A 13 8.57 -1.16 -1.38
C ARG A 13 7.73 -1.59 -2.58
N TYR A 14 8.36 -2.00 -3.68
CA TYR A 14 7.64 -2.48 -4.86
C TYR A 14 6.89 -3.78 -4.62
N LEU A 15 7.25 -4.56 -3.59
CA LEU A 15 6.46 -5.73 -3.18
C LEU A 15 5.09 -5.33 -2.63
N GLY A 16 5.01 -4.16 -1.98
CA GLY A 16 3.75 -3.55 -1.57
C GLY A 16 2.83 -3.21 -2.75
N TYR A 17 3.39 -3.09 -3.96
CA TYR A 17 2.64 -2.82 -5.19
C TYR A 17 2.42 -4.05 -6.09
N ALA A 18 2.65 -5.25 -5.57
CA ALA A 18 2.48 -6.48 -6.34
C ALA A 18 1.02 -6.66 -6.78
N ASN A 19 0.06 -6.25 -5.96
CA ASN A 19 -1.37 -6.35 -6.30
C ASN A 19 -1.74 -5.49 -7.50
N GLU A 20 -1.17 -4.29 -7.68
CA GLU A 20 -1.41 -3.39 -8.83
C GLU A 20 -0.95 -4.04 -10.13
N VAL A 21 0.17 -4.75 -10.11
CA VAL A 21 0.63 -5.52 -11.27
C VAL A 21 -0.38 -6.63 -11.57
N GLY A 22 -0.79 -7.40 -10.57
CA GLY A 22 -1.83 -8.43 -10.74
C GLY A 22 -3.15 -7.86 -11.28
N GLU A 23 -3.55 -6.69 -10.81
CA GLU A 23 -4.71 -5.94 -11.25
C GLU A 23 -4.61 -5.53 -12.72
N ALA A 24 -3.47 -4.97 -13.14
CA ALA A 24 -3.23 -4.61 -14.54
C ALA A 24 -3.34 -5.84 -15.46
N PHE A 25 -2.84 -7.00 -15.02
CA PHE A 25 -2.84 -8.25 -15.77
C PHE A 25 -4.14 -9.06 -15.66
N ARG A 26 -5.11 -8.66 -14.83
CA ARG A 26 -6.35 -9.42 -14.54
C ARG A 26 -7.12 -9.90 -15.78
N ALA A 27 -7.03 -9.18 -16.89
CA ALA A 27 -7.70 -9.54 -18.14
C ALA A 27 -7.04 -10.72 -18.89
N VAL A 28 -5.80 -11.08 -18.52
CA VAL A 28 -4.93 -12.03 -19.21
C VAL A 28 -4.52 -13.20 -18.32
N ILE A 29 -4.38 -13.00 -17.01
CA ILE A 29 -3.96 -14.03 -16.05
C ILE A 29 -5.16 -14.62 -15.27
N PRO A 30 -5.07 -15.85 -14.76
CA PRO A 30 -6.11 -16.43 -13.92
C PRO A 30 -6.26 -15.68 -12.60
N THR A 31 -7.48 -15.63 -12.05
CA THR A 31 -7.81 -14.94 -10.79
C THR A 31 -6.93 -15.37 -9.61
N LYS A 32 -6.51 -16.64 -9.58
CA LYS A 32 -5.60 -17.16 -8.54
C LYS A 32 -4.24 -16.44 -8.52
N ALA A 33 -3.71 -16.08 -9.69
CA ALA A 33 -2.46 -15.33 -9.78
C ALA A 33 -2.61 -13.90 -9.27
N VAL A 34 -3.78 -13.29 -9.47
CA VAL A 34 -4.12 -11.98 -8.89
C VAL A 34 -4.21 -12.08 -7.36
N TRP A 35 -4.86 -13.12 -6.83
CA TRP A 35 -4.92 -13.32 -5.38
C TRP A 35 -3.55 -13.57 -4.76
N PHE A 36 -2.66 -14.27 -5.48
CA PHE A 36 -1.29 -14.45 -5.03
C PHE A 36 -0.55 -13.11 -4.92
N SER A 37 -0.74 -12.19 -5.88
CA SER A 37 -0.09 -10.88 -5.82
C SER A 37 -0.61 -10.02 -4.67
N TYR A 38 -1.90 -10.13 -4.31
CA TYR A 38 -2.45 -9.60 -3.06
C TYR A 38 -1.79 -10.24 -1.83
N GLY A 39 -1.57 -11.55 -1.83
CA GLY A 39 -0.86 -12.24 -0.75
C GLY A 39 0.55 -11.70 -0.53
N VAL A 40 1.31 -11.44 -1.60
CA VAL A 40 2.65 -10.84 -1.54
C VAL A 40 2.60 -9.44 -0.94
N ALA A 41 1.69 -8.59 -1.41
CA ALA A 41 1.53 -7.24 -0.90
C ALA A 41 1.13 -7.24 0.59
N CYS A 42 0.16 -8.06 0.98
CA CYS A 42 -0.26 -8.22 2.38
C CYS A 42 0.88 -8.70 3.28
N ALA A 43 1.70 -9.66 2.82
CA ALA A 43 2.86 -10.12 3.58
C ALA A 43 3.88 -8.99 3.79
N TYR A 44 4.16 -8.20 2.75
CA TYR A 44 5.02 -7.02 2.86
C TYR A 44 4.47 -6.01 3.88
N VAL A 45 3.18 -5.68 3.82
CA VAL A 45 2.54 -4.75 4.78
C VAL A 45 2.62 -5.26 6.22
N ALA A 46 2.37 -6.55 6.42
CA ALA A 46 2.50 -7.18 7.74
C ALA A 46 3.93 -7.12 8.27
N CYS A 47 4.92 -7.34 7.41
CA CYS A 47 6.34 -7.23 7.78
C CYS A 47 6.74 -5.80 8.16
N ASP A 48 6.31 -4.77 7.42
CA ASP A 48 6.61 -3.36 7.75
C ASP A 48 5.98 -2.95 9.10
N ALA A 49 4.73 -3.34 9.32
CA ALA A 49 4.04 -3.07 10.58
C ALA A 49 4.72 -3.74 11.77
N ALA A 50 5.13 -5.01 11.61
CA ALA A 50 5.85 -5.75 12.63
C ALA A 50 7.22 -5.14 12.91
N ASP A 51 8.00 -4.79 11.88
CA ASP A 51 9.32 -4.18 12.03
C ASP A 51 9.26 -2.87 12.83
N LYS A 52 8.31 -1.98 12.48
CA LYS A 52 8.08 -0.72 13.19
C LYS A 52 7.64 -0.93 14.63
N GLY A 53 6.76 -1.89 14.90
CA GLY A 53 6.38 -2.27 16.26
C GLY A 53 7.56 -2.77 17.09
N PHE A 54 8.36 -3.69 16.53
CA PHE A 54 9.55 -4.25 17.21
C PHE A 54 10.66 -3.21 17.41
N ALA A 55 10.79 -2.24 16.51
CA ALA A 55 11.76 -1.16 16.67
C ALA A 55 11.52 -0.35 17.95
N ILE A 56 10.25 -0.08 18.30
CA ILE A 56 9.88 0.60 19.55
C ILE A 56 10.24 -0.26 20.78
N LEU A 57 9.98 -1.57 20.72
CA LEU A 57 10.30 -2.49 21.81
C LEU A 57 11.80 -2.60 22.09
N LYS A 58 12.65 -2.44 21.06
CA LYS A 58 14.11 -2.55 21.15
C LYS A 58 14.83 -1.25 21.52
N LYS A 59 14.27 -0.08 21.16
CA LYS A 59 15.00 1.22 21.23
C LYS A 59 14.38 2.26 22.17
N GLY A 60 13.18 2.04 22.71
CA GLY A 60 12.46 3.11 23.41
C GLY A 60 13.02 3.44 24.82
N PRO A 61 13.14 4.72 25.20
CA PRO A 61 13.56 5.18 26.53
C PRO A 61 12.43 5.05 27.57
N TYR A 62 11.69 3.94 27.53
CA TYR A 62 10.54 3.72 28.40
C TYR A 62 11.00 3.10 29.71
N THR A 63 10.68 3.77 30.81
CA THR A 63 10.88 3.26 32.17
C THR A 63 9.86 2.17 32.54
N ASP A 64 8.66 2.22 31.95
CA ASP A 64 7.61 1.22 32.13
C ASP A 64 7.48 0.29 30.90
N VAL A 65 7.51 -1.03 31.17
CA VAL A 65 7.33 -2.09 30.18
C VAL A 65 5.93 -2.03 29.55
N ARG A 66 4.91 -1.69 30.34
CA ARG A 66 3.53 -1.62 29.87
C ARG A 66 3.35 -0.51 28.84
N GLU A 67 3.89 0.67 29.13
CA GLU A 67 3.85 1.82 28.23
C GLU A 67 4.61 1.55 26.93
N ARG A 68 5.81 0.93 27.02
CA ARG A 68 6.59 0.52 25.84
C ARG A 68 5.80 -0.40 24.93
N ASN A 69 5.17 -1.43 25.49
CA ASN A 69 4.42 -2.42 24.72
C ASN A 69 3.19 -1.78 24.05
N TRP A 70 2.51 -0.88 24.75
CA TRP A 70 1.38 -0.15 24.20
C TRP A 70 1.79 0.79 23.05
N GLN A 71 2.87 1.54 23.21
CA GLN A 71 3.40 2.42 22.16
C GLN A 71 3.88 1.64 20.93
N GLY A 72 4.53 0.49 21.15
CA GLY A 72 4.92 -0.41 20.07
C GLY A 72 3.71 -0.94 19.29
N PHE A 73 2.65 -1.32 20.00
CA PHE A 73 1.39 -1.75 19.38
C PHE A 73 0.73 -0.62 18.58
N LEU A 74 0.59 0.58 19.14
CA LEU A 74 0.02 1.74 18.44
C LEU A 74 0.80 2.08 17.17
N THR A 75 2.13 2.04 17.23
CA THR A 75 3.00 2.30 16.09
C THR A 75 2.84 1.23 15.00
N ALA A 76 2.70 -0.04 15.39
CA ALA A 76 2.43 -1.13 14.45
C ALA A 76 1.06 -0.96 13.78
N CYS A 77 0.02 -0.55 14.53
CA CYS A 77 -1.30 -0.28 13.98
C CYS A 77 -1.31 0.91 13.01
N ASP A 78 -0.64 2.02 13.36
CA ASP A 78 -0.49 3.17 12.46
C ASP A 78 0.22 2.77 11.16
N ALA A 79 1.35 2.05 11.26
CA ALA A 79 2.08 1.55 10.11
C ALA A 79 1.25 0.61 9.23
N LEU A 80 0.52 -0.33 9.84
CA LEU A 80 -0.33 -1.27 9.13
C LEU A 80 -1.45 -0.55 8.36
N LEU A 81 -2.13 0.38 9.01
CA LEU A 81 -3.20 1.17 8.39
C LEU A 81 -2.66 1.99 7.23
N TRP A 82 -1.55 2.70 7.46
CA TRP A 82 -0.90 3.52 6.44
C TRP A 82 -0.49 2.69 5.23
N GLN A 83 0.24 1.61 5.45
CA GLN A 83 0.72 0.76 4.36
C GLN A 83 -0.42 0.07 3.61
N THR A 84 -1.44 -0.40 4.31
CA THR A 84 -2.60 -1.04 3.67
C THR A 84 -3.30 -0.05 2.73
N LEU A 85 -3.49 1.19 3.17
CA LEU A 85 -4.13 2.23 2.38
C LEU A 85 -3.25 2.71 1.22
N ALA A 86 -1.99 3.04 1.50
CA ALA A 86 -1.06 3.62 0.53
C ALA A 86 -0.57 2.62 -0.52
N SER A 87 -0.44 1.34 -0.15
CA SER A 87 0.17 0.34 -1.02
C SER A 87 -0.83 -0.64 -1.63
N VAL A 88 -1.93 -0.99 -0.96
CA VAL A 88 -2.82 -2.09 -1.40
C VAL A 88 -4.19 -1.60 -1.86
N VAL A 89 -4.86 -0.82 -1.02
CA VAL A 89 -6.29 -0.51 -1.23
C VAL A 89 -6.46 0.57 -2.29
N VAL A 90 -5.87 1.76 -2.09
CA VAL A 90 -6.11 2.90 -2.97
C VAL A 90 -5.52 2.70 -4.36
N PRO A 91 -4.25 2.29 -4.52
CA PRO A 91 -3.69 2.10 -5.86
C PRO A 91 -4.29 0.87 -6.55
N GLY A 92 -4.52 -0.23 -5.83
CA GLY A 92 -5.17 -1.43 -6.37
C GLY A 92 -6.56 -1.18 -6.94
N VAL A 93 -7.42 -0.46 -6.21
CA VAL A 93 -8.74 -0.05 -6.72
C VAL A 93 -8.59 0.89 -7.92
N THR A 94 -7.66 1.84 -7.86
CA THR A 94 -7.41 2.80 -8.95
C THR A 94 -7.04 2.10 -10.25
N ILE A 95 -6.08 1.17 -10.21
CA ILE A 95 -5.65 0.41 -11.39
C ILE A 95 -6.78 -0.47 -11.91
N ASN A 96 -7.53 -1.16 -11.03
CA ASN A 96 -8.66 -1.99 -11.45
C ASN A 96 -9.72 -1.16 -12.20
N ARG A 97 -10.06 0.02 -11.68
CA ARG A 97 -11.02 0.94 -12.31
C ARG A 97 -10.49 1.51 -13.62
N LEU A 98 -9.21 1.86 -13.69
CA LEU A 98 -8.57 2.34 -14.91
C LEU A 98 -8.58 1.28 -16.02
N CYS A 99 -8.20 0.04 -15.70
CA CYS A 99 -8.23 -1.07 -16.64
C CYS A 99 -9.66 -1.38 -17.09
N TRP A 100 -10.63 -1.39 -16.17
CA TRP A 100 -12.04 -1.56 -16.51
C TRP A 100 -12.55 -0.46 -17.45
N ALA A 101 -12.28 0.81 -17.14
CA ALA A 101 -12.70 1.96 -17.94
C ALA A 101 -12.05 1.95 -19.34
N THR A 102 -10.78 1.57 -19.42
CA THR A 102 -10.05 1.40 -20.68
C THR A 102 -10.72 0.35 -21.55
N ARG A 103 -11.04 -0.82 -20.98
CA ARG A 103 -11.72 -1.90 -21.71
C ARG A 103 -13.13 -1.52 -22.14
N LEU A 104 -13.87 -0.83 -21.27
CA LEU A 104 -15.21 -0.32 -21.59
C LEU A 104 -15.14 0.64 -22.78
N SER A 105 -14.23 1.62 -22.73
CA SER A 105 -14.04 2.59 -23.82
C SER A 105 -13.66 1.91 -25.14
N LEU A 106 -12.72 0.96 -25.12
CA LEU A 106 -12.30 0.23 -26.32
C LEU A 106 -13.40 -0.69 -26.88
N SER A 107 -14.31 -1.17 -26.03
CA SER A 107 -15.47 -1.95 -26.48
C SER A 107 -16.44 -1.13 -27.33
N HIS A 108 -16.56 0.19 -27.08
CA HIS A 108 -17.37 1.09 -27.87
C HIS A 108 -16.79 1.29 -29.30
N TYR A 109 -15.46 1.22 -29.44
CA TYR A 109 -14.75 1.36 -30.72
C TYR A 109 -14.51 0.03 -31.46
N LYS A 110 -15.16 -1.08 -31.05
CA LYS A 110 -14.99 -2.44 -31.62
C LYS A 110 -13.55 -3.00 -31.55
N LEU A 111 -12.63 -2.41 -30.79
CA LEU A 111 -11.25 -2.87 -30.61
C LEU A 111 -11.13 -4.00 -29.56
N LYS A 112 -12.10 -4.93 -29.54
CA LYS A 112 -12.17 -6.03 -28.55
C LYS A 112 -10.94 -6.96 -28.55
N PRO A 113 -10.36 -7.36 -29.70
CA PRO A 113 -9.24 -8.33 -29.72
C PRO A 113 -8.01 -7.82 -28.98
N VAL A 114 -7.71 -6.52 -29.12
CA VAL A 114 -6.53 -5.89 -28.52
C VAL A 114 -6.82 -5.22 -27.17
N SER A 115 -8.10 -5.10 -26.77
CA SER A 115 -8.52 -4.41 -25.55
C SER A 115 -7.85 -4.91 -24.28
N LYS A 116 -7.54 -6.20 -24.19
CA LYS A 116 -6.84 -6.80 -23.05
C LYS A 116 -5.40 -6.30 -22.96
N VAL A 117 -4.67 -6.36 -24.07
CA VAL A 117 -3.26 -5.93 -24.14
C VAL A 117 -3.14 -4.44 -23.89
N ILE A 118 -4.02 -3.64 -24.50
CA ILE A 118 -4.04 -2.19 -24.28
C ILE A 118 -4.36 -1.86 -22.82
N SER A 119 -5.33 -2.55 -22.21
CA SER A 119 -5.66 -2.36 -20.80
C SER A 119 -4.49 -2.67 -19.86
N VAL A 120 -3.71 -3.72 -20.15
CA VAL A 120 -2.50 -4.06 -19.39
C VAL A 120 -1.46 -2.96 -19.56
N ALA A 121 -1.18 -2.54 -20.79
CA ALA A 121 -0.20 -1.49 -21.07
C ALA A 121 -0.55 -0.18 -20.36
N VAL A 122 -1.82 0.23 -20.41
CA VAL A 122 -2.33 1.41 -19.70
C VAL A 122 -2.15 1.24 -18.20
N GLY A 123 -2.59 0.11 -17.63
CA GLY A 123 -2.45 -0.17 -16.20
C GLY A 123 -1.00 -0.07 -15.71
N LEU A 124 -0.06 -0.74 -16.39
CA LEU A 124 1.37 -0.71 -16.04
C LEU A 124 1.99 0.67 -16.18
N SER A 125 1.62 1.40 -17.25
CA SER A 125 2.12 2.75 -17.46
C SER A 125 1.65 3.74 -16.40
N ALA A 126 0.49 3.50 -15.77
CA ALA A 126 -0.10 4.38 -14.77
C ALA A 126 0.55 4.24 -13.38
N ILE A 127 1.05 3.04 -13.03
CA ILE A 127 1.66 2.74 -11.71
C ILE A 127 2.67 3.82 -11.24
N PRO A 128 3.71 4.21 -12.00
CA PRO A 128 4.70 5.20 -11.53
C PRO A 128 4.10 6.59 -11.25
N PHE A 129 2.97 6.93 -11.87
CA PHE A 129 2.34 8.25 -11.71
C PHE A 129 1.36 8.31 -10.54
N ILE A 130 0.73 7.19 -10.17
CA ILE A 130 -0.28 7.18 -9.10
C ILE A 130 0.33 7.06 -7.70
N ILE A 131 1.52 6.45 -7.56
CA ILE A 131 2.10 6.10 -6.25
C ILE A 131 2.35 7.34 -5.38
N LYS A 132 3.14 8.30 -5.84
CA LYS A 132 3.55 9.44 -5.00
C LYS A 132 2.38 10.34 -4.57
N PRO A 133 1.39 10.64 -5.43
CA PRO A 133 0.20 11.38 -5.02
C PRO A 133 -0.64 10.63 -3.98
N ILE A 134 -0.82 9.33 -4.14
CA ILE A 134 -1.62 8.50 -3.21
C ILE A 134 -0.95 8.49 -1.82
N ASP A 135 0.35 8.26 -1.76
CA ASP A 135 1.11 8.31 -0.51
C ASP A 135 0.86 9.60 0.27
N LYS A 136 0.99 10.75 -0.40
CA LYS A 136 0.79 12.07 0.23
C LYS A 136 -0.66 12.25 0.70
N ALA A 137 -1.62 11.76 -0.08
CA ALA A 137 -3.03 11.85 0.28
C ALA A 137 -3.35 10.97 1.50
N VAL A 138 -2.80 9.75 1.56
CA VAL A 138 -2.97 8.84 2.70
C VAL A 138 -2.30 9.39 3.95
N ASP A 139 -1.06 9.90 3.82
CA ASP A 139 -0.36 10.57 4.92
C ASP A 139 -1.22 11.71 5.49
N HIS A 140 -1.69 12.62 4.63
CA HIS A 140 -2.51 13.76 5.05
C HIS A 140 -3.83 13.32 5.69
N CYS A 141 -4.50 12.30 5.12
CA CYS A 141 -5.73 11.76 5.68
C CYS A 141 -5.51 11.21 7.11
N MET A 142 -4.43 10.45 7.31
CA MET A 142 -4.11 9.85 8.60
C MET A 142 -3.68 10.90 9.64
N ASP A 143 -2.96 11.94 9.23
CA ASP A 143 -2.61 13.07 10.09
C ASP A 143 -3.85 13.80 10.62
N LEU A 144 -4.89 13.93 9.82
CA LEU A 144 -6.11 14.61 10.21
C LEU A 144 -7.07 13.74 11.03
N THR A 145 -7.06 12.42 10.82
CA THR A 145 -8.12 11.54 11.32
C THR A 145 -7.65 10.49 12.32
N VAL A 146 -6.53 9.83 12.07
CA VAL A 146 -6.12 8.60 12.78
C VAL A 146 -5.11 8.93 13.86
N ARG A 147 -4.02 9.61 13.50
CA ARG A 147 -2.90 9.93 14.40
C ARG A 147 -3.31 10.79 15.62
N PRO A 148 -4.20 11.79 15.51
CA PRO A 148 -4.66 12.55 16.67
C PRO A 148 -5.40 11.70 17.71
N TRP A 149 -6.10 10.64 17.27
CA TRP A 149 -6.81 9.72 18.16
C TRP A 149 -5.89 8.63 18.71
N LEU A 150 -4.96 8.13 17.90
CA LEU A 150 -4.00 7.10 18.33
C LEU A 150 -3.00 7.61 19.38
N PHE A 151 -2.51 8.84 19.24
CA PHE A 151 -1.46 9.39 20.11
C PHE A 151 -1.95 10.47 21.08
N LYS A 152 -3.26 10.53 21.32
CA LYS A 152 -3.96 11.57 22.09
C LYS A 152 -3.43 11.80 23.53
N GLY A 153 -2.65 10.87 24.09
CA GLY A 153 -2.13 10.96 25.47
C GLY A 153 -0.73 11.57 25.64
N LYS A 154 -0.16 12.24 24.64
CA LYS A 154 1.21 12.80 24.71
C LYS A 154 1.29 14.34 24.79
N HIS A 155 0.15 15.03 24.84
CA HIS A 155 0.05 16.49 24.79
C HIS A 155 -0.75 17.15 25.92
N ASP A 156 -1.11 16.39 26.96
CA ASP A 156 -1.63 16.90 28.24
C ASP A 156 -0.63 16.55 29.35
#